data_AF-A0A366MD38-F1
#
_entry.id   AF-A0A366MD38-F1
#
_cell.length_a   1.000
_cell.length_b   1.000
_cell.length_c   1.000
_cell.angle_alpha   90.00
_cell.angle_beta   90.00
_cell.angle_gamma   90.00
#
_symmetry.space_group_name_H-M   'P 1'
#
loop_
_entity.id
_entity.type
_entity.pdbx_description
1 polymer ?
#
loop_
_entity_poly.entity_id
_entity_poly.type
_entity_poly.pdbx_seq_one_letter_code
_entity_poly.pdbx_strand_id
1 'polypeptide(L)'
;MRNARINAWVDLAAFIAAVATCVTGYVLRAFFPLGSGRGAMNFLDVSYQVWYDLHFYTSTLFVVLVAIHLILHYRWIRNMRTMLANK
;
A
#
# COMPACT_ATOMS: atom_id res chain seq x y z
N MET A 1 -8.70 -6.18 24.86
CA MET A 1 -8.53 -7.36 23.98
C MET A 1 -9.60 -7.53 22.90
N ARG A 2 -10.80 -6.90 23.02
CA ARG A 2 -11.93 -7.12 22.08
C ARG A 2 -11.66 -6.74 20.60
N ASN A 3 -10.69 -5.87 20.32
CA ASN A 3 -10.43 -5.37 18.96
C ASN A 3 -9.10 -5.88 18.36
N ALA A 4 -8.35 -6.74 19.06
CA ALA A 4 -7.04 -7.23 18.57
C ALA A 4 -7.18 -8.00 17.25
N ARG A 5 -8.28 -8.73 17.07
CA ARG A 5 -8.62 -9.40 15.81
C ARG A 5 -8.84 -8.42 14.66
N ILE A 6 -9.56 -7.32 14.90
CA ILE A 6 -9.83 -6.30 13.87
C ILE A 6 -8.53 -5.62 13.46
N ASN A 7 -7.70 -5.23 14.44
CA ASN A 7 -6.40 -4.64 14.17
C ASN A 7 -5.52 -5.61 13.34
N ALA A 8 -5.43 -6.88 13.74
CA ALA A 8 -4.66 -7.88 13.02
C ALA A 8 -5.11 -8.06 11.56
N TRP A 9 -6.42 -8.05 11.29
CA TRP A 9 -6.94 -8.13 9.93
C TRP A 9 -6.66 -6.86 9.11
N VAL A 10 -6.81 -5.68 9.70
CA VAL A 10 -6.49 -4.40 9.03
C VAL A 10 -4.99 -4.34 8.72
N ASP A 11 -4.14 -4.75 9.65
CA ASP A 11 -2.69 -4.75 9.47
C ASP A 11 -2.25 -5.76 8.41
N LEU A 12 -2.82 -6.96 8.41
CA LEU A 12 -2.56 -7.97 7.39
C LEU A 12 -3.03 -7.51 6.00
N ALA A 13 -4.23 -6.93 5.90
CA ALA A 13 -4.74 -6.39 4.65
C ALA A 13 -3.87 -5.22 4.15
N ALA A 14 -3.44 -4.34 5.04
CA ALA A 14 -2.55 -3.23 4.72
C ALA A 14 -1.19 -3.75 4.21
N PHE A 15 -0.65 -4.80 4.84
CA PHE A 15 0.59 -5.43 4.41
C PHE A 15 0.48 -6.06 3.01
N ILE A 16 -0.61 -6.79 2.73
CA ILE A 16 -0.85 -7.37 1.40
C ILE A 16 -0.99 -6.26 0.34
N ALA A 17 -1.75 -5.20 0.64
CA ALA A 17 -1.91 -4.06 -0.25
C ALA A 17 -0.58 -3.33 -0.50
N ALA A 18 0.25 -3.17 0.54
CA ALA A 18 1.59 -2.59 0.42
C ALA A 18 2.48 -3.42 -0.52
N VAL A 19 2.50 -4.75 -0.35
CA VAL A 19 3.27 -5.65 -1.21
C VAL A 19 2.78 -5.55 -2.66
N ALA A 20 1.47 -5.58 -2.90
CA ALA A 20 0.89 -5.44 -4.23
C ALA A 20 1.27 -4.10 -4.89
N THR A 21 1.20 -3.00 -4.15
CA THR A 21 1.62 -1.67 -4.62
C THR A 21 3.13 -1.61 -4.92
N CYS A 22 3.97 -2.21 -4.08
CA CYS A 22 5.41 -2.28 -4.33
C CYS A 22 5.73 -3.08 -5.60
N VAL A 23 5.10 -4.24 -5.78
CA VAL A 23 5.32 -5.10 -6.95
C VAL A 23 4.87 -4.40 -8.23
N THR A 24 3.65 -3.86 -8.24
CA THR A 24 3.10 -3.17 -9.42
C THR A 24 3.85 -1.89 -9.75
N GLY A 25 4.25 -1.12 -8.73
CA GLY A 25 5.07 0.09 -8.92
C GLY A 25 6.45 -0.23 -9.46
N TYR A 26 7.07 -1.31 -8.97
CA TYR A 26 8.32 -1.81 -9.51
C TYR A 26 8.18 -2.26 -10.97
N VAL A 27 7.12 -3.02 -11.31
CA VAL A 27 6.84 -3.43 -12.69
C VAL A 27 6.67 -2.23 -13.61
N LEU A 28 5.86 -1.24 -13.21
CA LEU A 28 5.66 0.00 -13.96
C LEU A 28 6.96 0.78 -14.17
N ARG A 29 7.86 0.75 -13.19
CA ARG A 29 9.15 1.45 -13.26
C ARG A 29 10.18 0.71 -14.11
N ALA A 30 10.20 -0.62 -14.05
CA ALA A 30 11.21 -1.47 -14.67
C ALA A 30 10.89 -1.78 -16.14
N PHE A 31 9.62 -2.02 -16.47
CA PHE A 31 9.22 -2.52 -17.79
C PHE A 31 8.50 -1.50 -18.66
N PHE A 32 8.07 -0.37 -18.09
CA PHE A 32 7.37 0.68 -18.83
C PHE A 32 8.12 2.02 -18.70
N PRO A 33 9.16 2.26 -19.52
CA PRO A 33 9.96 3.49 -19.47
C PRO A 33 9.11 4.74 -19.70
N LEU A 34 9.57 5.86 -19.12
CA LEU A 34 8.93 7.16 -19.33
C LEU A 34 9.15 7.62 -20.78
N GLY A 35 8.07 7.97 -21.49
CA GLY A 35 8.16 8.46 -22.87
C GLY A 35 6.88 8.27 -23.68
N SER A 36 6.88 8.80 -24.91
CA SER A 36 5.83 8.54 -25.89
C SER A 36 5.84 7.06 -26.30
N GLY A 37 4.67 6.42 -26.32
CA GLY A 37 4.52 5.01 -26.67
C GLY A 37 4.33 4.05 -25.48
N ARG A 38 4.48 4.52 -24.24
CA ARG A 38 4.27 3.69 -23.03
C ARG A 38 2.91 3.00 -22.99
N GLY A 39 1.85 3.69 -23.44
CA GLY A 39 0.49 3.16 -23.47
C GLY A 39 0.26 1.99 -24.43
N ALA A 40 1.14 1.76 -25.40
CA ALA A 40 1.06 0.66 -26.36
C ALA A 40 1.91 -0.56 -25.96
N MET A 41 2.66 -0.46 -24.85
CA MET A 41 3.53 -1.53 -24.37
C MET A 41 2.73 -2.58 -23.58
N ASN A 42 3.22 -3.82 -23.63
CA ASN A 42 2.70 -4.93 -22.85
C ASN A 42 3.85 -5.58 -22.04
N PHE A 43 3.51 -6.13 -20.88
CA PHE A 43 4.39 -6.96 -20.07
C PHE A 43 3.60 -8.14 -19.52
N LEU A 44 4.11 -9.36 -19.69
CA LEU A 44 3.39 -10.61 -19.38
C LEU A 44 2.02 -10.71 -20.08
N ASP A 45 1.96 -10.31 -21.35
CA ASP A 45 0.72 -10.22 -22.14
C ASP A 45 -0.38 -9.32 -21.54
N VAL A 46 0.00 -8.48 -20.57
CA VAL A 46 -0.87 -7.49 -19.92
C VAL A 46 -0.44 -6.09 -20.31
N SER A 47 -1.40 -5.25 -20.68
CA SER A 47 -1.12 -3.89 -21.15
C SER A 47 -0.65 -2.96 -20.04
N TYR A 48 0.05 -1.89 -20.43
CA TYR A 48 0.40 -0.79 -19.53
C TYR A 48 -0.79 -0.30 -18.72
N GLN A 49 -1.96 -0.12 -19.36
CA GLN A 49 -3.15 0.39 -18.70
C GLN A 49 -3.60 -0.52 -17.55
N VAL A 50 -3.58 -1.84 -17.76
CA VAL A 50 -3.97 -2.79 -16.71
C VAL A 50 -2.96 -2.80 -15.56
N TRP A 51 -1.66 -2.74 -15.85
CA TRP A 51 -0.64 -2.60 -14.80
C TRP A 51 -0.77 -1.28 -14.03
N TYR A 52 -1.10 -0.21 -14.73
CA TYR A 52 -1.36 1.11 -14.14
C TYR A 52 -2.59 1.08 -13.23
N ASP A 53 -3.70 0.52 -13.70
CA ASP A 53 -4.94 0.41 -12.94
C ASP A 53 -4.73 -0.46 -11.69
N LEU A 54 -4.03 -1.60 -11.84
CA LEU A 54 -3.69 -2.45 -10.71
C LEU A 54 -2.88 -1.68 -9.67
N HIS A 55 -1.84 -0.96 -10.09
CA HIS A 55 -1.06 -0.11 -9.19
C HIS A 55 -1.90 0.98 -8.52
N PHE A 56 -2.77 1.66 -9.28
CA PHE A 56 -3.61 2.72 -8.77
C PHE A 56 -4.56 2.19 -7.69
N TYR A 57 -5.34 1.15 -8.00
CA TYR A 57 -6.32 0.60 -7.06
C TYR A 57 -5.67 -0.04 -5.82
N THR A 58 -4.57 -0.78 -5.96
CA THR A 58 -3.87 -1.34 -4.79
C THR A 58 -3.28 -0.24 -3.91
N SER A 59 -2.78 0.85 -4.52
CA SER A 59 -2.21 1.98 -3.78
C SER A 59 -3.30 2.79 -3.08
N THR A 60 -4.44 3.02 -3.72
CA THR A 60 -5.60 3.64 -3.07
C THR A 60 -6.09 2.80 -1.90
N LEU A 61 -6.23 1.48 -2.07
CA LEU A 61 -6.60 0.58 -0.99
C LEU A 61 -5.59 0.62 0.16
N PHE A 62 -4.28 0.60 -0.15
CA PHE A 62 -3.23 0.71 0.85
C PHE A 62 -3.33 2.01 1.66
N VAL A 63 -3.50 3.17 1.00
CA VAL A 63 -3.65 4.46 1.67
C VAL A 63 -4.88 4.48 2.59
N VAL A 64 -6.01 3.96 2.14
CA VAL A 64 -7.23 3.85 2.95
C VAL A 64 -7.00 2.96 4.17
N LEU A 65 -6.37 1.80 3.99
CA LEU A 65 -6.08 0.87 5.09
C LEU A 65 -5.08 1.46 6.10
N VAL A 66 -4.07 2.20 5.63
CA VAL A 66 -3.13 2.93 6.51
C VAL A 66 -3.86 4.01 7.30
N ALA A 67 -4.78 4.76 6.69
CA ALA A 67 -5.58 5.75 7.41
C ALA A 67 -6.41 5.09 8.53
N ILE A 68 -7.05 3.96 8.23
CA ILE A 68 -7.79 3.16 9.24
C ILE A 68 -6.85 2.65 10.33
N HIS A 69 -5.69 2.10 9.97
CA HIS A 69 -4.66 1.64 10.91
C HIS A 69 -4.26 2.77 11.88
N LEU A 70 -3.97 3.96 11.37
CA LEU A 70 -3.59 5.11 12.21
C LEU A 70 -4.71 5.53 13.17
N ILE A 71 -5.98 5.48 12.73
CA ILE A 71 -7.14 5.75 13.60
C ILE A 71 -7.24 4.69 14.70
N LEU A 72 -7.12 3.41 14.36
CA LEU A 72 -7.17 2.30 15.32
C LEU A 72 -6.02 2.37 16.35
N HIS A 73 -4.84 2.84 15.92
CA HIS A 73 -3.65 2.94 16.75
C HIS A 73 -3.44 4.34 17.37
N TYR A 74 -4.40 5.26 17.23
CA TYR A 74 -4.27 6.66 17.68
C TYR A 74 -3.86 6.82 19.15
N ARG A 75 -4.41 5.99 20.05
CA ARG A 75 -4.04 6.01 21.49
C ARG A 75 -2.57 5.68 21.71
N TRP A 76 -2.04 4.71 20.96
CA TRP A 76 -0.63 4.33 21.02
C TRP A 76 0.25 5.45 20.46
N ILE A 77 -0.13 6.04 19.32
CA ILE A 77 0.58 7.18 18.71
C ILE A 77 0.68 8.35 19.69
N ARG A 78 -0.41 8.72 20.38
CA ARG A 78 -0.42 9.79 21.38
C ARG A 78 0.57 9.55 22.53
N ASN A 79 0.74 8.28 22.92
CA ASN A 79 1.60 7.87 24.03
C ASN A 79 3.05 7.60 23.60
N MET A 80 3.32 7.47 22.29
CA MET A 80 4.64 7.16 21.74
C MET A 80 5.72 8.13 22.26
N ARG A 81 5.41 9.43 22.33
CA ARG A 81 6.33 10.46 22.84
C ARG A 81 6.83 10.15 24.26
N THR A 82 5.95 9.67 25.13
CA THR A 82 6.27 9.35 26.52
C THR A 82 7.07 8.05 26.60
N MET A 83 6.80 7.10 25.70
CA MET A 83 7.57 5.84 25.62
C MET A 83 9.00 6.05 25.11
N LEU A 84 9.22 7.04 24.23
CA LEU A 84 10.56 7.38 23.73
C LEU A 84 11.37 8.22 24.72
N ALA A 85 10.72 9.07 25.52
CA ALA A 85 11.39 9.94 26.50
C ALA A 85 11.74 9.25 27.84
N ASN A 86 11.09 8.14 28.17
CA ASN A 86 11.33 7.35 29.39
C ASN A 86 12.28 6.16 29.14
N LYS A 87 13.06 6.19 28.06
CA LYS A 87 14.16 5.25 27.79
C LYS A 87 15.48 6.00 27.90
#